data_AF-A0A354J7I1-F1
#
_entry.id   AF-A0A354J7I1-F1
#
_cell.length_a   1.000
_cell.length_b   1.000
_cell.length_c   1.000
_cell.angle_alpha   90.00
_cell.angle_beta   90.00
_cell.angle_gamma   90.00
#
_symmetry.space_group_name_H-M   'P 1'
#
loop_
_entity.id
_entity.type
_entity.pdbx_description
1 polymer ?
#
loop_
_entity_poly.entity_id
_entity_poly.type
_entity_poly.pdbx_seq_one_letter_code
_entity_poly.pdbx_strand_id
1 'polypeptide(L)'
;KLMTTIKPEGSLSNLPCVSPGIHYAHSHYYIRRIRISVTDPLYKMIEQQGSYPIYNENGQTDENCTIKVIEFPVKAPGGKTKYDVGAIEQLELYKLSMENWSDHNTSITVHVRDKEWEEVAHWVYENFDKIVGITFLPLMEETYPLLPFETTTKEDYEERRKNIKPIDLELLAQFDDAKEWEIIDNDCDTGVCPVR
;
A
#
# COMPACT_ATOMS: atom_id res chain seq x y z
N LYS A 1 -25.52 -5.88 -19.62
CA LYS A 1 -24.26 -5.10 -19.76
C LYS A 1 -23.59 -5.14 -18.39
N LEU A 2 -22.30 -5.45 -18.32
CA LEU A 2 -21.56 -5.48 -17.06
C LEU A 2 -21.32 -4.03 -16.59
N MET A 3 -21.49 -3.77 -15.29
CA MET A 3 -21.48 -2.42 -14.70
C MET A 3 -20.57 -2.28 -13.48
N THR A 4 -20.40 -3.35 -12.69
CA THR A 4 -19.69 -3.30 -11.40
C THR A 4 -18.42 -4.15 -11.38
N THR A 5 -17.44 -3.71 -10.59
CA THR A 5 -16.18 -4.43 -10.32
C THR A 5 -15.60 -3.97 -8.99
N ILE A 6 -14.72 -4.77 -8.40
CA ILE A 6 -13.90 -4.36 -7.27
C ILE A 6 -12.44 -4.45 -7.69
N LYS A 7 -11.77 -3.29 -7.67
CA LYS A 7 -10.33 -3.16 -7.86
C LYS A 7 -9.67 -2.87 -6.51
N PRO A 8 -8.60 -3.59 -6.13
CA PRO A 8 -7.81 -3.23 -4.97
C PRO A 8 -6.96 -2.00 -5.30
N GLU A 9 -7.49 -0.82 -5.00
CA GLU A 9 -6.80 0.42 -5.35
C GLU A 9 -5.78 0.81 -4.28
N GLY A 10 -4.53 0.36 -4.46
CA GLY A 10 -3.47 0.50 -3.47
C GLY A 10 -3.12 1.94 -3.13
N SER A 11 -3.11 2.86 -4.11
CA SER A 11 -2.70 4.25 -3.90
C SER A 11 -3.79 5.07 -3.23
N LEU A 12 -5.03 5.04 -3.78
CA LEU A 12 -6.14 5.82 -3.23
C LEU A 12 -6.57 5.35 -1.84
N SER A 13 -6.49 4.05 -1.55
CA SER A 13 -6.90 3.52 -0.23
C SER A 13 -6.00 4.02 0.92
N ASN A 14 -4.79 4.50 0.60
CA ASN A 14 -3.91 5.09 1.60
C ASN A 14 -4.40 6.46 2.10
N LEU A 15 -5.12 7.23 1.29
CA LEU A 15 -5.57 8.57 1.66
C LEU A 15 -6.54 8.54 2.86
N PRO A 16 -7.60 7.69 2.86
CA PRO A 16 -8.45 7.51 4.03
C PRO A 16 -7.93 6.43 4.99
N CYS A 17 -6.75 5.86 4.76
CA CYS A 17 -6.18 4.75 5.53
C CYS A 17 -7.13 3.53 5.63
N VAL A 18 -7.70 3.08 4.51
CA VAL A 18 -8.57 1.90 4.43
C VAL A 18 -7.90 0.75 3.69
N SER A 19 -8.47 -0.45 3.78
CA SER A 19 -7.96 -1.59 3.05
C SER A 19 -8.29 -1.52 1.54
N PRO A 20 -7.40 -2.03 0.67
CA PRO A 20 -7.60 -1.95 -0.78
C PRO A 20 -8.58 -3.02 -1.27
N GLY A 21 -9.75 -2.61 -1.76
CA GLY A 21 -10.78 -3.51 -2.24
C GLY A 21 -11.32 -4.40 -1.12
N ILE A 22 -11.26 -5.72 -1.28
CA ILE A 22 -11.67 -6.69 -0.25
C ILE A 22 -10.49 -7.28 0.54
N HIS A 23 -9.27 -6.76 0.36
CA HIS A 23 -8.12 -7.28 1.10
C HIS A 23 -8.22 -6.92 2.58
N TYR A 24 -7.62 -7.76 3.42
CA TYR A 24 -7.41 -7.45 4.83
C TYR A 24 -6.21 -6.51 4.99
N ALA A 25 -6.20 -5.73 6.08
CA ALA A 25 -5.08 -4.85 6.40
C ALA A 25 -3.78 -5.64 6.62
N HIS A 26 -2.63 -5.02 6.37
CA HIS A 26 -1.32 -5.65 6.58
C HIS A 26 -1.13 -6.09 8.04
N SER A 27 -1.33 -5.17 8.98
CA SER A 27 -1.32 -5.40 10.42
C SER A 27 -2.13 -4.31 11.12
N HIS A 28 -2.39 -4.44 12.42
CA HIS A 28 -3.07 -3.39 13.19
C HIS A 28 -2.26 -2.10 13.30
N TYR A 29 -0.95 -2.24 13.49
CA TYR A 29 0.01 -1.14 13.57
C TYR A 29 1.23 -1.52 12.73
N TYR A 30 1.63 -0.62 11.83
CA TYR A 30 2.80 -0.84 10.98
C TYR A 30 3.51 0.47 10.66
N ILE A 31 4.79 0.36 10.36
CA ILE A 31 5.59 1.42 9.76
C ILE A 31 5.47 1.29 8.25
N ARG A 32 5.02 2.37 7.61
CA ARG A 32 5.01 2.51 6.17
C ARG A 32 6.21 3.34 5.73
N ARG A 33 7.03 2.81 4.85
CA ARG A 33 8.22 3.48 4.34
C ARG A 33 7.97 4.06 2.95
N ILE A 34 8.24 5.35 2.79
CA ILE A 34 8.18 6.04 1.50
C ILE A 34 9.60 6.41 1.08
N ARG A 35 9.92 6.08 -0.16
CA ARG A 35 11.18 6.45 -0.82
C ARG A 35 10.97 7.76 -1.56
N ILE A 36 11.87 8.72 -1.33
CA ILE A 36 11.77 10.06 -1.89
C ILE A 36 13.15 10.56 -2.31
N SER A 37 13.21 11.35 -3.39
CA SER A 37 14.47 11.95 -3.83
C SER A 37 14.98 12.95 -2.79
N VAL A 38 16.30 12.98 -2.57
CA VAL A 38 16.95 14.03 -1.76
C VAL A 38 16.72 15.45 -2.29
N THR A 39 16.34 15.57 -3.56
CA THR A 39 16.07 16.87 -4.19
C THR A 39 14.64 17.36 -3.95
N ASP A 40 13.73 16.47 -3.56
CA ASP A 40 12.30 16.74 -3.44
C ASP A 40 12.00 17.78 -2.33
N PRO A 41 11.20 18.82 -2.60
CA PRO A 41 10.82 19.82 -1.59
C PRO A 41 10.16 19.22 -0.34
N LEU A 42 9.34 18.17 -0.49
CA LEU A 42 8.69 17.50 0.64
C LEU A 42 9.70 16.82 1.56
N TYR A 43 10.73 16.19 0.98
CA TYR A 43 11.81 15.60 1.76
C TYR A 43 12.55 16.65 2.58
N LYS A 44 12.99 17.75 1.93
CA LYS A 44 13.74 18.82 2.59
C LYS A 44 12.94 19.46 3.74
N MET A 45 11.64 19.68 3.51
CA MET A 45 10.73 20.15 4.55
C MET A 45 10.65 19.17 5.71
N ILE A 46 10.41 17.87 5.45
CA ILE A 46 10.31 16.84 6.48
C ILE A 46 11.62 16.72 7.29
N GLU A 47 12.77 16.76 6.61
CA GLU A 47 14.09 16.72 7.22
C GLU A 47 14.31 17.93 8.15
N GLN A 48 14.06 19.14 7.67
CA GLN A 48 14.21 20.35 8.49
C GLN A 48 13.23 20.37 9.66
N GLN A 49 12.01 19.86 9.48
CA GLN A 49 11.00 19.79 10.54
C GLN A 49 11.36 18.75 11.62
N GLY A 50 12.14 17.72 11.25
CA GLY A 50 12.63 16.66 12.13
C GLY A 50 11.51 15.82 12.75
N SER A 51 10.42 15.59 12.00
CA SER A 51 9.18 14.95 12.53
C SER A 51 9.09 13.45 12.30
N TYR A 52 9.90 12.90 11.40
CA TYR A 52 9.88 11.50 11.01
C TYR A 52 11.30 10.93 11.00
N PRO A 53 11.48 9.64 11.34
CA PRO A 53 12.74 8.94 11.09
C PRO A 53 13.05 8.88 9.58
N ILE A 54 14.30 9.15 9.23
CA ILE A 54 14.80 9.19 7.87
C ILE A 54 16.06 8.34 7.78
N TYR A 55 16.13 7.47 6.79
CA TYR A 55 17.27 6.60 6.51
C TYR A 55 17.75 6.80 5.07
N ASN A 56 19.00 6.42 4.79
CA ASN A 56 19.47 6.25 3.42
C ASN A 56 18.87 4.98 2.82
N GLU A 57 18.66 4.98 1.51
CA GLU A 57 18.31 3.75 0.80
C GLU A 57 19.39 2.67 0.99
N ASN A 58 18.97 1.40 0.94
CA ASN A 58 19.87 0.26 1.08
C ASN A 58 21.05 0.37 0.09
N GLY A 59 22.28 0.33 0.64
CA GLY A 59 23.51 0.43 -0.15
C GLY A 59 23.99 1.85 -0.45
N GLN A 60 23.32 2.89 0.06
CA GLN A 60 23.76 4.29 -0.09
C GLN A 60 24.33 4.85 1.23
N THR A 61 25.36 5.67 1.12
CA THR A 61 26.00 6.41 2.22
C THR A 61 25.55 7.87 2.20
N ASP A 62 25.86 8.63 3.25
CA ASP A 62 25.45 10.04 3.32
C ASP A 62 26.06 10.88 2.18
N GLU A 63 27.23 10.49 1.65
CA GLU A 63 27.91 11.22 0.58
C GLU A 63 27.31 10.97 -0.81
N ASN A 64 26.66 9.83 -1.03
CA ASN A 64 26.15 9.42 -2.35
C ASN A 64 24.63 9.19 -2.39
N CYS A 65 23.93 9.51 -1.29
CA CYS A 65 22.51 9.27 -1.16
C CYS A 65 21.71 10.14 -2.15
N THR A 66 20.95 9.47 -3.02
CA THR A 66 20.00 10.11 -3.94
C THR A 66 18.56 9.87 -3.51
N ILE A 67 18.31 8.83 -2.71
CA ILE A 67 16.99 8.43 -2.25
C ILE A 67 17.01 8.24 -0.73
N LYS A 68 16.08 8.92 -0.06
CA LYS A 68 15.86 8.80 1.38
C LYS A 68 14.59 7.99 1.64
N VAL A 69 14.59 7.29 2.78
CA VAL A 69 13.49 6.43 3.22
C VAL A 69 12.90 7.01 4.49
N ILE A 70 11.65 7.48 4.40
CA ILE A 70 10.94 8.13 5.51
C ILE A 70 9.96 7.13 6.12
N GLU A 71 9.95 7.02 7.44
CA GLU A 71 9.06 6.13 8.20
C GLU A 71 7.81 6.84 8.70
N PHE A 72 6.64 6.37 8.28
CA PHE A 72 5.34 6.85 8.73
C PHE A 72 4.65 5.77 9.57
N PRO A 73 4.39 6.01 10.87
CA PRO A 73 3.62 5.07 11.67
C PRO A 73 2.14 5.14 11.29
N VAL A 74 1.54 3.99 10.99
CA VAL A 74 0.15 3.86 10.55
C VAL A 74 -0.61 2.90 11.47
N LYS A 75 -1.84 3.28 11.79
CA LYS A 75 -2.83 2.42 12.46
C LYS A 75 -3.89 2.02 11.44
N ALA A 76 -4.06 0.73 11.23
CA ALA A 76 -5.15 0.21 10.40
C ALA A 76 -6.51 0.40 11.07
N PRO A 77 -7.61 0.42 10.29
CA PRO A 77 -8.96 0.30 10.84
C PRO A 77 -9.10 -0.93 11.73
N GLY A 78 -10.04 -0.89 12.68
CA GLY A 78 -10.37 -2.06 13.48
C GLY A 78 -10.90 -3.20 12.59
N GLY A 79 -10.60 -4.44 12.95
CA GLY A 79 -10.99 -5.61 12.15
C GLY A 79 -9.92 -6.68 12.19
N LYS A 80 -9.93 -7.58 11.20
CA LYS A 80 -8.90 -8.61 11.01
C LYS A 80 -7.80 -8.11 10.06
N THR A 81 -6.59 -8.63 10.25
CA THR A 81 -5.44 -8.43 9.36
C THR A 81 -5.22 -9.67 8.50
N LYS A 82 -4.35 -9.56 7.48
CA LYS A 82 -4.01 -10.71 6.61
C LYS A 82 -3.41 -11.90 7.39
N TYR A 83 -2.86 -11.65 8.58
CA TYR A 83 -2.30 -12.70 9.43
C TYR A 83 -3.36 -13.40 10.30
N ASP A 84 -4.52 -12.79 10.48
CA ASP A 84 -5.63 -13.31 11.31
C ASP A 84 -6.61 -14.21 10.54
N VAL A 85 -6.50 -14.25 9.21
CA VAL A 85 -7.46 -14.96 8.33
C VAL A 85 -6.79 -16.09 7.56
N GLY A 86 -7.57 -17.15 7.30
CA GLY A 86 -7.16 -18.25 6.43
C GLY A 86 -7.29 -17.90 4.94
N ALA A 87 -6.72 -18.75 4.08
CA ALA A 87 -6.89 -18.63 2.63
C ALA A 87 -8.36 -18.87 2.22
N ILE A 88 -9.04 -19.83 2.85
CA ILE A 88 -10.46 -20.10 2.58
C ILE A 88 -11.36 -18.93 2.97
N GLU A 89 -11.08 -18.25 4.10
CA GLU A 89 -11.86 -17.07 4.50
C GLU A 89 -11.74 -15.94 3.47
N GLN A 90 -10.54 -15.72 2.92
CA GLN A 90 -10.33 -14.76 1.82
C GLN A 90 -11.11 -15.15 0.55
N LEU A 91 -11.14 -16.44 0.22
CA LEU A 91 -11.85 -16.97 -0.95
C LEU A 91 -13.38 -16.88 -0.80
N GLU A 92 -13.91 -17.14 0.39
CA GLU A 92 -15.34 -16.95 0.66
C GLU A 92 -15.75 -15.47 0.55
N LEU A 93 -14.89 -14.54 0.98
CA LEU A 93 -15.13 -13.11 0.79
C LEU A 93 -15.11 -12.72 -0.70
N TYR A 94 -14.20 -13.28 -1.48
CA TYR A 94 -14.18 -13.12 -2.95
C TYR A 94 -15.49 -13.61 -3.56
N LYS A 95 -15.89 -14.85 -3.25
CA LYS A 95 -17.11 -15.47 -3.77
C LYS A 95 -18.36 -14.68 -3.39
N LEU A 96 -18.47 -14.27 -2.13
CA LEU A 96 -19.56 -13.40 -1.66
C LEU A 96 -19.66 -12.13 -2.50
N SER A 97 -18.52 -11.50 -2.79
CA SER A 97 -18.46 -10.26 -3.59
C SER A 97 -18.79 -10.49 -5.06
N MET A 98 -18.33 -11.61 -5.64
CA MET A 98 -18.67 -12.03 -7.00
C MET A 98 -20.17 -12.32 -7.16
N GLU A 99 -20.78 -13.01 -6.20
CA GLU A 99 -22.20 -13.39 -6.30
C GLU A 99 -23.16 -12.21 -6.08
N ASN A 100 -22.77 -11.21 -5.29
CA ASN A 100 -23.71 -10.18 -4.79
C ASN A 100 -23.42 -8.76 -5.29
N TRP A 101 -22.25 -8.50 -5.88
CA TRP A 101 -21.88 -7.14 -6.27
C TRP A 101 -21.25 -7.03 -7.66
N SER A 102 -20.27 -7.87 -8.00
CA SER A 102 -19.43 -7.67 -9.18
C SER A 102 -19.97 -8.37 -10.43
N ASP A 103 -20.21 -7.60 -11.49
CA ASP A 103 -20.51 -8.13 -12.84
C ASP A 103 -19.24 -8.60 -13.57
N HIS A 104 -18.13 -7.87 -13.38
CA HIS A 104 -16.83 -8.19 -13.99
C HIS A 104 -16.04 -9.18 -13.11
N ASN A 105 -15.04 -8.70 -12.39
CA ASN A 105 -14.28 -9.47 -11.42
C ASN A 105 -14.12 -8.66 -10.13
N THR A 106 -13.94 -9.38 -9.03
CA THR A 106 -13.45 -8.86 -7.76
C THR A 106 -11.97 -9.19 -7.67
N SER A 107 -11.09 -8.26 -8.04
CA SER A 107 -9.65 -8.56 -8.05
C SER A 107 -9.13 -8.77 -6.63
N ILE A 108 -8.53 -9.94 -6.39
CA ILE A 108 -7.95 -10.32 -5.09
C ILE A 108 -6.63 -11.08 -5.27
N THR A 109 -5.69 -10.81 -4.37
CA THR A 109 -4.52 -11.64 -4.09
C THR A 109 -4.74 -12.36 -2.77
N VAL A 110 -4.94 -13.68 -2.85
CA VAL A 110 -5.14 -14.55 -1.70
C VAL A 110 -3.77 -14.97 -1.15
N HIS A 111 -3.54 -14.67 0.13
CA HIS A 111 -2.36 -15.12 0.84
C HIS A 111 -2.59 -16.52 1.40
N VAL A 112 -1.71 -17.47 1.06
CA VAL A 112 -1.88 -18.89 1.38
C VAL A 112 -0.72 -19.37 2.25
N ARG A 113 -0.99 -19.91 3.43
CA ARG A 113 0.04 -20.58 4.25
C ARG A 113 0.33 -21.96 3.68
N ASP A 114 1.51 -22.48 3.98
CA ASP A 114 1.99 -23.77 3.45
C ASP A 114 0.99 -24.93 3.64
N LYS A 115 0.34 -25.01 4.79
CA LYS A 115 -0.67 -26.04 5.10
C LYS A 115 -2.04 -25.83 4.45
N GLU A 116 -2.30 -24.70 3.80
CA GLU A 116 -3.61 -24.32 3.26
C GLU A 116 -3.75 -24.64 1.76
N TRP A 117 -2.68 -25.02 1.07
CA TRP A 117 -2.69 -25.21 -0.39
C TRP A 117 -3.65 -26.29 -0.88
N GLU A 118 -3.75 -27.41 -0.17
CA GLU A 118 -4.66 -28.51 -0.54
C GLU A 118 -6.13 -28.06 -0.44
N GLU A 119 -6.49 -27.39 0.66
CA GLU A 119 -7.83 -26.83 0.86
C GLU A 119 -8.17 -25.78 -0.19
N VAL A 120 -7.22 -24.89 -0.54
CA VAL A 120 -7.40 -23.89 -1.60
C VAL A 120 -7.64 -24.55 -2.96
N ALA A 121 -6.89 -25.58 -3.31
CA ALA A 121 -7.05 -26.29 -4.58
C ALA A 121 -8.44 -26.96 -4.66
N HIS A 122 -8.88 -27.61 -3.58
CA HIS A 122 -10.21 -28.21 -3.49
C HIS A 122 -11.30 -27.14 -3.63
N TRP A 123 -11.19 -26.03 -2.91
CA TRP A 123 -12.15 -24.93 -2.98
C TRP A 123 -12.26 -24.34 -4.38
N VAL A 124 -11.13 -24.10 -5.06
CA VAL A 124 -11.11 -23.57 -6.42
C VAL A 124 -11.77 -24.54 -7.40
N TYR A 125 -11.52 -25.85 -7.25
CA TYR A 125 -12.14 -26.86 -8.09
C TYR A 125 -13.67 -26.88 -7.93
N GLU A 126 -14.16 -26.82 -6.68
CA GLU A 126 -15.60 -26.82 -6.38
C GLU A 126 -16.33 -25.55 -6.81
N ASN A 127 -15.63 -24.42 -6.92
CA ASN A 127 -16.23 -23.11 -7.23
C ASN A 127 -15.74 -22.54 -8.57
N PHE A 128 -15.17 -23.37 -9.45
CA PHE A 128 -14.51 -22.92 -10.68
C PHE A 128 -15.44 -22.10 -11.60
N ASP A 129 -16.73 -22.42 -11.61
CA ASP A 129 -17.77 -21.72 -12.36
C ASP A 129 -18.05 -20.29 -11.87
N LYS A 130 -17.65 -19.98 -10.63
CA LYS A 130 -17.84 -18.68 -9.97
C LYS A 130 -16.59 -17.80 -10.02
N ILE A 131 -15.48 -18.31 -10.54
CA ILE A 131 -14.20 -17.62 -10.56
C ILE A 131 -13.96 -16.99 -11.93
N VAL A 132 -13.57 -15.72 -11.92
CA VAL A 132 -13.10 -15.02 -13.12
C VAL A 132 -11.58 -14.86 -13.10
N GLY A 133 -11.01 -14.39 -11.98
CA GLY A 133 -9.58 -14.23 -11.83
C GLY A 133 -9.16 -13.98 -10.39
N ILE A 134 -8.28 -14.85 -9.88
CA ILE A 134 -7.71 -14.80 -8.53
C ILE A 134 -6.19 -14.96 -8.66
N THR A 135 -5.44 -14.21 -7.88
CA THR A 135 -3.99 -14.40 -7.72
C THR A 135 -3.71 -15.06 -6.37
N PHE A 136 -2.79 -16.02 -6.33
CA PHE A 136 -2.37 -16.68 -5.10
C PHE A 136 -0.91 -16.33 -4.80
N LEU A 137 -0.62 -15.96 -3.56
CA LEU A 137 0.73 -15.67 -3.09
C LEU A 137 1.00 -16.46 -1.80
N PRO A 138 2.17 -17.13 -1.65
CA PRO A 138 2.53 -17.72 -0.37
C PRO A 138 2.65 -16.62 0.70
N LEU A 139 2.04 -16.85 1.86
CA LEU A 139 2.20 -15.97 3.01
C LEU A 139 3.55 -16.27 3.67
N MET A 140 4.57 -15.48 3.32
CA MET A 140 5.90 -15.55 3.89
C MET A 140 6.17 -14.37 4.83
N GLU A 141 6.98 -14.61 5.86
CA GLU A 141 7.58 -13.53 6.64
C GLU A 141 8.82 -13.02 5.90
N GLU A 142 8.65 -11.93 5.15
CA GLU A 142 9.77 -11.25 4.50
C GLU A 142 10.59 -10.49 5.54
N THR A 143 11.91 -10.68 5.52
CA THR A 143 12.85 -9.97 6.39
C THR A 143 13.99 -9.41 5.56
N TYR A 144 13.83 -8.19 5.08
CA TYR A 144 14.93 -7.41 4.50
C TYR A 144 14.93 -6.00 5.08
N PRO A 145 16.08 -5.31 5.10
CA PRO A 145 16.15 -3.95 5.63
C PRO A 145 15.20 -3.00 4.89
N LEU A 146 14.54 -2.11 5.62
CA LEU A 146 13.65 -1.09 5.06
C LEU A 146 12.47 -1.66 4.25
N LEU A 147 11.78 -2.67 4.82
CA LEU A 147 10.50 -3.16 4.31
C LEU A 147 9.52 -1.99 4.05
N PRO A 148 8.79 -1.98 2.93
CA PRO A 148 7.77 -0.97 2.68
C PRO A 148 6.68 -0.93 3.75
N PHE A 149 6.32 -2.10 4.29
CA PHE A 149 5.39 -2.27 5.40
C PHE A 149 6.05 -3.17 6.44
N GLU A 150 6.24 -2.65 7.65
CA GLU A 150 6.82 -3.39 8.76
C GLU A 150 5.86 -3.38 9.94
N THR A 151 5.46 -4.55 10.42
CA THR A 151 4.57 -4.65 11.58
C THR A 151 5.29 -4.11 12.83
N THR A 152 4.57 -3.30 13.61
CA THR A 152 5.08 -2.76 14.87
C THR A 152 4.07 -2.93 16.00
N THR A 153 4.48 -2.67 17.23
CA THR A 153 3.62 -2.71 18.41
C THR A 153 2.80 -1.42 18.53
N LYS A 154 1.73 -1.48 19.32
CA LYS A 154 0.95 -0.28 19.64
C LYS A 154 1.81 0.75 20.37
N GLU A 155 2.68 0.29 21.26
CA GLU A 155 3.55 1.12 22.08
C GLU A 155 4.53 1.93 21.22
N ASP A 156 5.20 1.27 20.27
CA ASP A 156 6.11 1.94 19.32
C ASP A 156 5.35 2.93 18.41
N TYR A 157 4.17 2.56 17.92
CA TYR A 157 3.30 3.47 17.17
C TYR A 157 2.97 4.74 17.97
N GLU A 158 2.52 4.60 19.22
CA GLU A 158 2.17 5.73 20.08
C GLU A 158 3.40 6.57 20.46
N GLU A 159 4.57 5.97 20.60
CA GLU A 159 5.83 6.68 20.83
C GLU A 159 6.21 7.55 19.62
N ARG A 160 6.23 6.95 18.42
CA ARG A 160 6.53 7.67 17.18
C ARG A 160 5.55 8.81 16.92
N ARG A 161 4.26 8.60 17.24
CA ARG A 161 3.22 9.62 17.08
C ARG A 161 3.47 10.89 17.88
N LYS A 162 4.18 10.83 19.01
CA LYS A 162 4.47 12.02 19.84
C LYS A 162 5.38 13.03 19.14
N ASN A 163 6.22 12.54 18.23
CA ASN A 163 7.20 13.38 17.51
C ASN A 163 6.64 13.94 16.19
N ILE A 164 5.48 13.44 15.74
CA ILE A 164 4.86 13.88 14.50
C ILE A 164 4.30 15.28 14.68
N LYS A 165 4.76 16.20 13.83
CA LYS A 165 4.18 17.53 13.67
C LYS A 165 3.36 17.57 12.38
N PRO A 166 2.32 18.42 12.29
CA PRO A 166 1.62 18.69 11.04
C PRO A 166 2.60 19.12 9.94
N ILE A 167 2.21 18.92 8.68
CA ILE A 167 2.98 19.42 7.53
C ILE A 167 3.00 20.95 7.57
N ASP A 168 4.20 21.54 7.59
CA ASP A 168 4.40 22.98 7.49
C ASP A 168 4.42 23.41 6.01
N LEU A 169 3.31 23.97 5.55
CA LEU A 169 3.15 24.45 4.17
C LEU A 169 3.99 25.71 3.89
N GLU A 170 4.24 26.55 4.90
CA GLU A 170 5.08 27.74 4.74
C GLU A 170 6.54 27.35 4.57
N LEU A 171 7.00 26.34 5.32
CA LEU A 171 8.32 25.76 5.15
C LEU A 171 8.46 25.04 3.82
N LEU A 172 7.44 24.28 3.40
CA LEU A 172 7.43 23.62 2.10
C LEU A 172 7.62 24.63 0.95
N ALA A 173 6.91 25.75 1.00
CA ALA A 173 6.99 26.81 -0.01
C ALA A 173 8.39 27.45 -0.12
N GLN A 174 9.24 27.34 0.90
CA GLN A 174 10.63 27.83 0.82
C GLN A 174 11.53 26.90 0.00
N PHE A 175 11.19 25.62 -0.08
CA PHE A 175 11.93 24.61 -0.84
C PHE A 175 11.36 24.37 -2.23
N ASP A 176 10.10 24.69 -2.43
CA ASP A 176 9.43 24.61 -3.72
C ASP A 176 10.00 25.68 -4.65
N ASP A 177 10.64 25.25 -5.75
CA ASP A 177 10.98 26.18 -6.79
C ASP A 177 9.68 26.45 -7.55
N ALA A 178 9.12 27.65 -7.41
CA ALA A 178 7.83 28.10 -7.97
C ALA A 178 7.69 27.98 -9.52
N LYS A 179 8.55 27.22 -10.18
CA LYS A 179 8.31 26.66 -11.50
C LYS A 179 7.10 25.75 -11.42
N GLU A 180 6.15 26.00 -12.30
CA GLU A 180 5.11 25.03 -12.59
C GLU A 180 5.79 23.77 -13.14
N TRP A 181 5.84 22.72 -12.31
CA TRP A 181 6.00 21.37 -12.79
C TRP A 181 4.67 20.97 -13.43
N GLU A 182 4.38 21.54 -14.61
CA GLU A 182 3.25 21.10 -15.41
C GLU A 182 3.42 19.59 -15.66
N ILE A 183 2.63 18.79 -14.95
CA ILE A 183 2.16 17.50 -15.46
C ILE A 183 1.07 17.80 -16.49
N ILE A 184 1.36 18.71 -17.42
CA ILE A 184 0.62 18.82 -18.66
C ILE A 184 1.51 18.08 -19.65
N ASP A 185 1.39 16.75 -19.61
CA ASP A 185 1.66 16.00 -20.83
C ASP A 185 0.70 16.58 -21.86
N ASN A 186 1.22 17.42 -22.77
CA ASN A 186 0.50 17.89 -23.97
C ASN A 186 -0.02 16.71 -24.83
N ASP A 187 0.28 15.47 -24.45
CA ASP A 187 -0.29 14.24 -25.02
C ASP A 187 -1.80 14.10 -24.78
N CYS A 188 -2.37 14.72 -23.73
CA CYS A 188 -3.82 14.64 -23.50
C CYS A 188 -4.65 15.55 -24.43
N ASP A 189 -4.03 16.55 -25.06
CA ASP A 189 -4.73 17.48 -25.97
C ASP A 189 -5.18 16.82 -27.28
N THR A 190 -4.60 15.67 -27.62
CA THR A 190 -4.97 14.92 -28.84
C THR A 190 -5.99 13.81 -28.59
N GLY A 191 -6.37 13.56 -27.34
CA GLY A 191 -7.33 12.52 -26.97
C GLY A 191 -6.83 11.07 -27.16
N VAL A 192 -5.52 10.88 -27.34
CA VAL A 192 -4.90 9.55 -27.49
C VAL A 192 -3.91 9.32 -26.37
N CYS A 193 -4.09 8.25 -25.58
CA CYS A 193 -3.09 7.85 -24.60
C CYS A 193 -1.82 7.38 -25.33
N PRO A 194 -0.64 7.91 -24.99
CA PRO A 194 0.61 7.45 -25.58
C PRO A 194 0.86 5.98 -25.16
N VAL A 195 1.21 5.15 -26.14
CA VAL A 195 1.64 3.77 -25.88
C VAL A 195 3.09 3.84 -25.41
N ARG A 196 3.34 3.46 -24.16
CA ARG A 196 4.66 3.13 -23.64
C ARG A 196 4.82 1.62 -23.52
#